data_AF-A0A9E7ZKM0-F1
#
_entry.id   AF-A0A9E7ZKM0-F1
#
_cell.length_a   1.000
_cell.length_b   1.000
_cell.length_c   1.000
_cell.angle_alpha   90.00
_cell.angle_beta   90.00
_cell.angle_gamma   90.00
#
_symmetry.space_group_name_H-M   'P 1'
#
loop_
_entity.id
_entity.type
_entity.pdbx_description
1 polymer ?
#
loop_
_entity_poly.entity_id
_entity_poly.type
_entity_poly.pdbx_seq_one_letter_code
_entity_poly.pdbx_strand_id
1 'polypeptide(L)'
;MPSSNFRFPGVLNSQELLVAEAVQARAWATIGHDDRLDTELETEARDRLGRIILRLMSNASDSVSDLTSAAVAEFKATRPAIRVELSGPQGG
;
A
#
# COMPACT_ATOMS: atom_id res chain seq x y z
N MET A 1 32.68 21.32 -9.24
CA MET A 1 31.44 21.25 -10.05
C MET A 1 30.34 20.79 -9.11
N PRO A 2 29.18 21.47 -9.02
CA PRO A 2 28.07 20.90 -8.27
C PRO A 2 27.55 19.72 -9.09
N SER A 3 27.69 18.51 -8.57
CA SER A 3 27.05 17.33 -9.11
C SER A 3 25.55 17.59 -9.07
N SER A 4 24.95 17.85 -10.24
CA SER A 4 23.50 17.95 -10.39
C SER A 4 22.88 16.72 -9.75
N ASN A 5 22.12 16.97 -8.68
CA ASN A 5 21.35 15.98 -7.97
C ASN A 5 20.28 15.49 -8.97
N PHE A 6 20.60 14.46 -9.76
CA PHE A 6 19.69 13.84 -10.73
C PHE A 6 18.59 13.11 -9.96
N ARG A 7 17.65 13.89 -9.43
CA ARG A 7 16.45 13.41 -8.77
C ARG A 7 15.37 13.39 -9.84
N PHE A 8 15.21 12.25 -10.50
CA PHE A 8 14.10 12.07 -11.43
C PHE A 8 12.80 12.16 -10.61
N PRO A 9 11.90 13.11 -10.93
CA PRO A 9 10.63 13.22 -10.23
C PRO A 9 9.84 11.92 -10.46
N GLY A 10 9.66 11.14 -9.40
CA GLY A 10 8.99 9.83 -9.43
C GLY A 10 9.91 8.60 -9.37
N VAL A 11 11.24 8.76 -9.39
CA VAL A 11 12.17 7.64 -9.20
C VAL A 11 12.74 7.68 -7.79
N LEU A 12 12.32 6.71 -6.97
CA LEU A 12 12.88 6.46 -5.65
C LEU A 12 14.38 6.16 -5.78
N ASN A 13 15.22 6.76 -4.93
CA ASN A 13 16.64 6.38 -4.87
C ASN A 13 16.76 4.90 -4.42
N SER A 14 17.90 4.25 -4.67
CA SER A 14 18.12 2.83 -4.30
C SER A 14 17.79 2.54 -2.83
N GLN A 15 18.04 3.48 -1.92
CA GLN A 15 17.66 3.35 -0.52
C GLN A 15 16.15 3.40 -0.31
N GLU A 16 15.44 4.29 -1.01
CA GLU A 16 13.99 4.41 -0.93
C GLU A 16 13.29 3.19 -1.55
N LEU A 17 13.86 2.59 -2.61
CA LEU A 17 13.40 1.31 -3.16
C LEU A 17 13.53 0.17 -2.16
N LEU A 18 14.68 0.06 -1.48
CA LEU A 18 14.90 -0.95 -0.46
C LEU A 18 13.95 -0.76 0.73
N VAL A 19 13.68 0.49 1.13
CA VAL A 19 12.71 0.81 2.17
C VAL A 19 11.30 0.42 1.73
N ALA A 20 10.88 0.78 0.51
CA ALA A 20 9.59 0.42 -0.05
C ALA A 20 9.35 -1.10 -0.05
N GLU A 21 10.35 -1.86 -0.50
CA GLU A 21 10.29 -3.32 -0.56
C GLU A 21 10.25 -3.95 0.84
N ALA A 22 11.08 -3.47 1.77
CA ALA A 22 11.09 -3.95 3.15
C ALA A 22 9.75 -3.66 3.87
N VAL A 23 9.20 -2.46 3.70
CA VAL A 23 7.89 -2.07 4.23
C VAL A 23 6.80 -2.94 3.63
N GLN A 24 6.81 -3.16 2.31
CA GLN A 24 5.82 -3.99 1.62
C GLN A 24 5.86 -5.43 2.11
N ALA A 25 7.04 -6.06 2.17
CA ALA A 25 7.18 -7.44 2.64
C ALA A 25 6.69 -7.60 4.09
N ARG A 26 7.03 -6.64 4.96
CA ARG A 26 6.64 -6.68 6.38
C ARG A 26 5.15 -6.40 6.60
N ALA A 27 4.60 -5.43 5.88
CA ALA A 27 3.17 -5.13 5.91
C ALA A 27 2.37 -6.33 5.36
N TRP A 28 2.81 -6.92 4.24
CA TRP A 28 2.17 -8.10 3.67
C TRP A 28 2.19 -9.30 4.62
N ALA A 29 3.32 -9.58 5.28
CA ALA A 29 3.39 -10.64 6.30
C ALA A 29 2.45 -10.38 7.49
N THR A 30 2.19 -9.12 7.81
CA THR A 30 1.27 -8.73 8.90
C THR A 30 -0.20 -8.86 8.47
N ILE A 31 -0.51 -8.54 7.21
CA ILE A 31 -1.87 -8.58 6.66
C ILE A 31 -2.24 -10.02 6.26
N GLY A 32 -1.30 -10.86 5.82
CA GLY A 32 -1.52 -12.24 5.35
C GLY A 32 -2.17 -13.20 6.36
N HIS A 33 -2.41 -12.76 7.59
CA HIS A 33 -3.19 -13.47 8.60
C HIS A 33 -4.65 -13.00 8.70
N ASP A 34 -5.08 -12.05 7.85
CA ASP A 34 -6.40 -11.43 7.86
C ASP A 34 -7.32 -12.10 6.83
N ASP A 35 -8.43 -12.67 7.30
CA ASP A 35 -9.45 -13.39 6.51
C ASP A 35 -10.03 -12.54 5.36
N ARG A 36 -9.89 -11.21 5.43
CA ARG A 36 -10.32 -10.29 4.36
C ARG A 36 -9.49 -10.40 3.08
N LEU A 37 -8.22 -10.82 3.19
CA LEU A 37 -7.38 -11.05 2.01
C LEU A 37 -7.89 -12.22 1.17
N ASP A 38 -8.58 -13.21 1.75
CA ASP A 38 -9.17 -14.32 0.98
C ASP A 38 -10.33 -13.85 0.07
N THR A 39 -10.94 -12.70 0.37
CA THR A 39 -12.04 -12.14 -0.43
C THR A 39 -11.54 -11.20 -1.55
N GLU A 40 -10.33 -10.64 -1.41
CA GLU A 40 -9.69 -9.81 -2.42
C GLU A 40 -8.68 -10.64 -3.24
N LEU A 41 -8.49 -10.34 -4.53
CA LEU A 41 -7.39 -10.97 -5.27
C LEU A 41 -6.05 -10.55 -4.64
N GLU A 42 -5.18 -11.49 -4.31
CA GLU A 42 -3.85 -11.22 -3.72
C GLU A 42 -3.08 -10.15 -4.53
N THR A 43 -3.18 -10.19 -5.87
CA THR A 43 -2.55 -9.20 -6.75
C THR A 43 -3.12 -7.78 -6.57
N GLU A 44 -4.44 -7.64 -6.42
CA GLU A 44 -5.10 -6.34 -6.20
C GLU A 44 -4.77 -5.79 -4.81
N ALA A 45 -4.76 -6.65 -3.80
CA ALA A 45 -4.37 -6.27 -2.45
C ALA A 45 -2.91 -5.82 -2.38
N ARG A 46 -1.99 -6.51 -3.08
CA ARG A 46 -0.58 -6.09 -3.18
C ARG A 46 -0.42 -4.77 -3.91
N ASP A 47 -1.10 -4.57 -5.05
CA ASP A 47 -1.05 -3.31 -5.79
C ASP A 47 -1.53 -2.14 -4.92
N ARG A 48 -2.63 -2.34 -4.19
CA ARG A 48 -3.18 -1.35 -3.26
C ARG A 48 -2.20 -1.01 -2.14
N LEU A 49 -1.59 -2.02 -1.53
CA LEU A 49 -0.59 -1.83 -0.49
C LEU A 49 0.60 -1.03 -1.02
N GLY A 50 1.09 -1.34 -2.23
CA GLY A 50 2.16 -0.60 -2.89
C GLY A 50 1.83 0.89 -3.07
N ARG A 51 0.61 1.23 -3.49
CA ARG A 51 0.17 2.64 -3.63
C ARG A 51 0.13 3.39 -2.30
N ILE A 52 -0.32 2.74 -1.23
CA ILE A 52 -0.34 3.33 0.12
C ILE A 52 1.09 3.63 0.58
N ILE A 53 2.01 2.69 0.42
CA ILE A 53 3.41 2.85 0.81
C ILE A 53 4.07 3.99 0.02
N LEU A 54 3.86 4.07 -1.29
CA LEU A 54 4.35 5.18 -2.12
C LEU A 54 3.79 6.54 -1.66
N ARG A 55 2.52 6.58 -1.27
CA ARG A 55 1.89 7.80 -0.77
C ARG A 55 2.47 8.22 0.59
N LEU A 56 2.68 7.27 1.50
CA LEU A 56 3.27 7.52 2.82
C LEU A 56 4.72 8.01 2.70
N MET A 57 5.53 7.36 1.85
CA MET A 57 6.90 7.81 1.58
C MET A 57 6.96 9.20 0.93
N SER A 58 5.97 9.53 0.09
CA SER A 58 5.86 10.87 -0.49
C SER A 58 5.46 11.94 0.53
N ASN A 59 4.83 11.57 1.65
CA ASN A 59 4.25 12.51 2.61
C ASN A 59 5.13 12.73 3.85
N ALA A 60 6.02 11.80 4.23
CA ALA A 60 6.85 11.96 5.42
C ALA A 60 8.17 11.15 5.43
N SER A 61 9.17 11.65 6.17
CA SER A 61 10.47 11.01 6.49
C SER A 61 10.38 10.10 7.71
N ASP A 62 9.37 9.24 7.77
CA ASP A 62 9.18 8.32 8.89
C ASP A 62 10.04 7.06 8.76
N SER A 63 10.40 6.46 9.90
CA SER A 63 11.20 5.23 9.94
C SER A 63 10.45 4.05 9.30
N VAL A 64 11.18 3.07 8.76
CA VAL A 64 10.62 1.83 8.15
C VAL A 64 9.52 1.17 8.99
N SER A 65 9.71 1.10 10.31
CA SER A 65 8.72 0.51 11.23
C SER A 65 7.44 1.34 11.32
N ASP A 66 7.56 2.67 11.32
CA ASP A 66 6.41 3.59 11.35
C ASP A 66 5.64 3.52 10.03
N LEU A 67 6.35 3.56 8.89
CA LEU A 67 5.78 3.36 7.56
C LEU A 67 5.03 2.03 7.43
N THR A 68 5.57 0.95 8.01
CA THR A 68 4.91 -0.36 8.01
C THR A 68 3.61 -0.32 8.82
N SER A 69 3.64 0.25 10.02
CA SER A 69 2.47 0.35 10.89
C SER A 69 1.38 1.22 10.25
N ALA A 70 1.77 2.37 9.69
CA ALA A 70 0.89 3.28 8.98
C ALA A 70 0.30 2.64 7.73
N ALA A 71 1.10 1.93 6.93
CA ALA A 71 0.62 1.22 5.73
C ALA A 71 -0.40 0.13 6.07
N VAL A 72 -0.16 -0.65 7.13
CA VAL A 72 -1.11 -1.66 7.60
C VAL A 72 -2.40 -1.01 8.12
N ALA A 73 -2.28 0.08 8.88
CA ALA A 73 -3.43 0.82 9.40
C ALA A 73 -4.28 1.42 8.27
N GLU A 74 -3.66 2.08 7.29
CA GLU A 74 -4.36 2.60 6.11
C GLU A 74 -4.95 1.46 5.26
N PHE A 75 -4.23 0.37 5.04
CA PHE A 75 -4.75 -0.77 4.27
C PHE A 75 -6.01 -1.35 4.94
N LYS A 76 -6.02 -1.50 6.26
CA LYS A 76 -7.19 -1.96 7.02
C LYS A 76 -8.33 -0.94 7.06
N ALA A 77 -8.02 0.36 7.09
CA ALA A 77 -9.01 1.43 7.09
C ALA A 77 -9.66 1.62 5.71
N THR A 78 -8.89 1.42 4.65
CA THR A 78 -9.38 1.46 3.27
C THR A 78 -10.06 0.13 2.98
N ARG A 79 -11.30 -0.04 3.45
CA ARG A 79 -12.13 -1.19 3.05
C ARG A 79 -12.16 -1.23 1.51
N PRO A 80 -12.03 -2.40 0.86
CA PRO A 80 -12.51 -2.49 -0.52
C PRO A 80 -13.95 -2.00 -0.48
N ALA A 81 -14.27 -1.01 -1.30
CA ALA A 81 -15.65 -0.68 -1.58
C ALA A 81 -16.18 -1.92 -2.30
N ILE A 82 -16.66 -2.89 -1.53
CA ILE A 82 -17.45 -3.98 -2.06
C ILE A 82 -18.62 -3.25 -2.70
N ARG A 83 -18.57 -3.11 -4.01
CA ARG A 83 -19.72 -2.72 -4.80
C ARG A 83 -20.66 -3.91 -4.71
N VAL A 84 -21.34 -4.00 -3.57
CA VAL A 84 -22.59 -4.70 -3.46
C VAL A 84 -23.53 -3.90 -4.36
N GLU A 85 -23.52 -4.21 -5.65
CA GLU A 85 -24.71 -3.99 -6.46
C GLU A 85 -25.76 -4.94 -5.88
N LEU A 86 -26.47 -4.45 -4.87
CA LEU A 86 -27.76 -4.97 -4.46
C LEU A 86 -28.71 -4.81 -5.65
N SER A 87 -28.59 -5.69 -6.64
CA SER A 87 -29.67 -5.98 -7.56
C SER A 87 -30.74 -6.72 -6.76
N GLY A 88 -31.52 -5.96 -6.00
CA GLY A 88 -32.71 -6.46 -5.34
C GLY A 88 -33.70 -6.97 -6.39
N PRO A 89 -34.43 -8.07 -6.13
CA PRO A 89 -35.50 -8.50 -7.02
C PRO A 89 -36.61 -7.44 -6.95
N GLN A 90 -36.75 -6.65 -8.01
CA GLN A 90 -37.93 -5.83 -8.18
C GLN A 90 -39.06 -6.76 -8.62
N GLY A 91 -39.92 -7.10 -7.66
CA GLY A 91 -41.10 -7.90 -7.88
C GLY A 91 -42.06 -7.26 -8.87
N GLY A 92 -42.72 -8.11 -9.64
CA GLY A 92 -43.90 -7.84 -10.47
C GLY A 92 -44.77 -9.08 -10.48
#